data_AF-A0A966QK30-F1
#
_entry.id   AF-A0A966QK30-F1
#
_cell.length_a   1.000
_cell.length_b   1.000
_cell.length_c   1.000
_cell.angle_alpha   90.00
_cell.angle_beta   90.00
_cell.angle_gamma   90.00
#
_symmetry.space_group_name_H-M   'P 1'
#
loop_
_entity.id
_entity.type
_entity.pdbx_description
1 polymer ?
#
loop_
_entity_poly.entity_id
_entity_poly.type
_entity_poly.pdbx_seq_one_letter_code
_entity_poly.pdbx_strand_id
1 'polypeptide(L)'
;MWSRLMSRFCWPWAALLVALPLPAAQAAPAPQPAACLAGAELVALSGTWQAEALAHVPGGVAPSRQRLQLQVGADGRVRGQRDWAAVITGPGAVQGRDRQGQAAYTDMQPMIGWIEPRSCRVLLVETEDAGRVSGWLRRQGGVPLLELEISQSGRGAVVVMAEFRQLPASPRAPGKR
;
A
#
# COMPACT_ATOMS: atom_id res chain seq x y z
N MET A 1 91.45 55.70 -8.98
CA MET A 1 91.42 54.79 -7.81
C MET A 1 90.01 54.24 -7.72
N TRP A 2 89.74 53.07 -8.30
CA TRP A 2 89.73 51.75 -7.66
C TRP A 2 88.61 51.54 -6.63
N SER A 3 87.87 50.46 -6.89
CA SER A 3 87.22 49.54 -5.94
C SER A 3 85.77 49.84 -5.53
N ARG A 4 84.80 49.03 -6.02
CA ARG A 4 84.23 47.80 -5.39
C ARG A 4 83.11 48.19 -4.38
N LEU A 5 81.97 47.53 -4.17
CA LEU A 5 81.59 46.12 -4.25
C LEU A 5 80.05 46.00 -4.01
N MET A 6 79.43 44.97 -4.62
CA MET A 6 78.41 44.06 -4.04
C MET A 6 76.98 44.48 -3.64
N SER A 7 76.05 43.74 -4.28
CA SER A 7 75.00 42.89 -3.67
C SER A 7 73.82 43.54 -2.94
N ARG A 8 72.61 43.31 -3.47
CA ARG A 8 71.62 42.40 -2.83
C ARG A 8 70.39 42.15 -3.73
N PHE A 9 70.12 40.86 -3.89
CA PHE A 9 68.85 40.25 -4.29
C PHE A 9 67.68 40.73 -3.43
N CYS A 10 66.51 40.95 -4.03
CA CYS A 10 65.22 40.48 -3.54
C CYS A 10 64.15 40.57 -4.65
N TRP A 11 63.68 39.41 -5.10
CA TRP A 11 62.40 39.24 -5.79
C TRP A 11 61.25 39.60 -4.84
N PRO A 12 60.09 39.99 -5.39
CA PRO A 12 59.01 39.01 -5.38
C PRO A 12 58.30 38.90 -6.73
N TRP A 13 58.15 37.65 -7.17
CA TRP A 13 57.13 37.27 -8.14
C TRP A 13 55.75 37.48 -7.50
N ALA A 14 55.02 38.50 -7.95
CA ALA A 14 53.59 38.60 -7.70
C ALA A 14 52.87 37.70 -8.70
N ALA A 15 52.62 36.45 -8.32
CA ALA A 15 51.74 35.56 -9.06
C ALA A 15 50.29 36.04 -8.91
N LEU A 16 49.76 36.66 -9.96
CA LEU A 16 48.33 37.01 -10.07
C LEU A 16 47.55 35.71 -10.33
N LEU A 17 46.93 35.15 -9.30
CA LEU A 17 45.97 34.05 -9.46
C LEU A 17 44.65 34.63 -9.98
N VAL A 18 44.41 34.49 -11.28
CA VAL A 18 43.11 34.74 -11.90
C VAL A 18 42.16 33.63 -11.45
N ALA A 19 41.25 33.96 -10.54
CA ALA A 19 40.16 33.08 -10.12
C ALA A 19 39.15 32.95 -11.27
N LEU A 20 39.18 31.82 -11.99
CA LEU A 20 38.15 31.47 -12.96
C LEU A 20 36.87 31.07 -12.20
N PRO A 21 35.68 31.61 -12.57
CA PRO A 21 34.43 31.19 -11.96
C PRO A 21 34.15 29.73 -12.34
N LEU A 22 34.05 28.87 -11.32
CA LEU A 22 33.60 27.49 -11.48
C LEU A 22 32.16 27.48 -12.04
N PRO A 23 31.88 26.72 -13.10
CA PRO A 23 30.50 26.57 -13.58
C PRO A 23 29.67 25.93 -12.46
N ALA A 24 28.54 26.57 -12.13
CA ALA A 24 27.57 26.01 -11.20
C ALA A 24 27.11 24.66 -11.76
N ALA A 25 27.60 23.57 -11.18
CA ALA A 25 27.14 22.23 -11.50
C ALA A 25 25.64 22.17 -11.19
N GLN A 26 24.82 22.09 -12.24
CA GLN A 26 23.39 21.84 -12.06
C GLN A 26 23.27 20.46 -11.40
N ALA A 27 22.83 20.45 -10.14
CA ALA A 27 22.53 19.20 -9.45
C ALA A 27 21.47 18.46 -10.27
N ALA A 28 21.83 17.29 -10.79
CA ALA A 28 20.87 16.42 -11.46
C ALA A 28 19.70 16.15 -10.50
N PRO A 29 18.44 16.23 -10.97
CA PRO A 29 17.29 15.93 -10.13
C PRO A 29 17.45 14.52 -9.57
N ALA A 30 17.31 14.39 -8.25
CA ALA A 30 17.40 13.10 -7.59
C ALA A 30 16.44 12.10 -8.26
N PRO A 31 16.86 10.85 -8.51
CA PRO A 31 15.99 9.84 -9.08
C PRO A 31 14.75 9.71 -8.19
N GLN A 32 13.57 10.01 -8.75
CA GLN A 32 12.32 9.85 -8.02
C GLN A 32 12.12 8.35 -7.76
N PRO A 33 11.66 7.96 -6.56
CA PRO A 33 11.37 6.56 -6.29
C PRO A 33 10.32 6.06 -7.29
N ALA A 34 10.65 4.96 -7.96
CA ALA A 34 9.76 4.33 -8.92
C ALA A 34 8.42 3.99 -8.23
N ALA A 35 7.32 4.28 -8.93
CA ALA A 35 6.01 3.88 -8.44
C ALA A 35 5.96 2.34 -8.35
N CYS A 36 5.35 1.83 -7.29
CA CYS A 36 5.10 0.40 -7.15
C CYS A 36 4.08 -0.08 -8.20
N LEU A 37 3.18 0.80 -8.63
CA LEU A 37 2.26 0.57 -9.75
C LEU A 37 2.04 1.82 -10.60
N ALA A 38 1.91 1.61 -11.92
CA ALA A 38 1.36 2.60 -12.83
C ALA A 38 -0.18 2.64 -12.76
N GLY A 39 -0.78 3.75 -13.23
CA GLY A 39 -2.24 3.95 -13.20
C GLY A 39 -3.05 2.85 -13.88
N ALA A 40 -2.59 2.32 -15.03
CA ALA A 40 -3.26 1.21 -15.71
C ALA A 40 -3.20 -0.10 -14.90
N GLU A 41 -2.10 -0.32 -14.17
CA GLU A 41 -1.94 -1.49 -13.30
C GLU A 41 -2.83 -1.39 -12.06
N LEU A 42 -3.08 -0.19 -11.55
CA LEU A 42 -4.05 0.04 -10.46
C LEU A 42 -5.46 -0.34 -10.89
N VAL A 43 -5.89 0.08 -12.08
CA VAL A 43 -7.23 -0.26 -12.60
C VAL A 43 -7.41 -1.77 -12.71
N ALA A 44 -6.35 -2.51 -13.09
CA ALA A 44 -6.36 -3.96 -13.19
C ALA A 44 -6.56 -4.70 -11.84
N LEU A 45 -6.39 -4.02 -10.71
CA LEU A 45 -6.71 -4.56 -9.38
C LEU A 45 -8.23 -4.63 -9.12
N SER A 46 -9.04 -4.03 -9.98
CA SER A 46 -10.50 -4.14 -9.89
C SER A 46 -10.95 -5.59 -10.11
N GLY A 47 -11.94 -6.03 -9.33
CA GLY A 47 -12.49 -7.38 -9.44
C GLY A 47 -12.80 -8.00 -8.09
N THR A 48 -13.00 -9.32 -8.11
CA THR A 48 -13.27 -10.08 -6.89
C THR A 48 -11.98 -10.68 -6.37
N TRP A 49 -11.78 -10.57 -5.07
CA TRP A 49 -10.65 -11.13 -4.34
C TRP A 49 -11.17 -12.04 -3.24
N GLN A 50 -10.44 -13.11 -2.94
CA GLN A 50 -10.82 -14.08 -1.92
C GLN A 50 -9.64 -14.45 -1.04
N ALA A 51 -9.90 -14.61 0.26
CA ALA A 51 -8.96 -15.15 1.22
C ALA A 51 -9.65 -16.18 2.12
N GLU A 52 -8.88 -17.18 2.51
CA GLU A 52 -9.13 -17.97 3.71
C GLU A 52 -8.21 -17.42 4.79
N ALA A 53 -8.76 -17.16 5.98
CA ALA A 53 -8.05 -16.45 7.02
C ALA A 53 -8.35 -17.05 8.39
N LEU A 54 -7.47 -16.73 9.34
CA LEU A 54 -7.65 -17.03 10.75
C LEU A 54 -8.03 -15.74 11.46
N ALA A 55 -9.19 -15.72 12.09
CA ALA A 55 -9.70 -14.59 12.85
C ALA A 55 -9.40 -14.82 14.34
N HIS A 56 -8.76 -13.83 14.97
CA HIS A 56 -8.55 -13.82 16.41
C HIS A 56 -9.78 -13.24 17.10
N VAL A 57 -10.37 -14.01 18.01
CA VAL A 57 -11.63 -13.66 18.69
C VAL A 57 -11.53 -13.95 20.19
N PRO A 58 -12.42 -13.37 21.02
CA PRO A 58 -12.51 -13.77 22.42
C PRO A 58 -12.76 -15.29 22.54
N GLY A 59 -11.81 -16.03 23.11
CA GLY A 59 -11.90 -17.48 23.26
C GLY A 59 -11.05 -18.31 22.29
N GLY A 60 -10.38 -17.70 21.30
CA GLY A 60 -9.42 -18.43 20.47
C GLY A 60 -9.23 -17.89 19.05
N VAL A 61 -8.82 -18.79 18.15
CA VAL A 61 -8.63 -18.52 16.72
C VAL A 61 -9.63 -19.35 15.93
N ALA A 62 -10.32 -18.73 14.97
CA ALA A 62 -11.33 -19.39 14.16
C ALA A 62 -11.10 -19.18 12.65
N PRO A 63 -11.32 -20.20 11.80
CA PRO A 63 -11.27 -20.05 10.36
C PRO A 63 -12.41 -19.16 9.84
N SER A 64 -12.09 -18.38 8.82
CA SER A 64 -12.97 -17.39 8.23
C SER A 64 -12.73 -17.33 6.72
N ARG A 65 -13.82 -17.20 5.95
CA ARG A 65 -13.74 -16.94 4.50
C ARG A 65 -14.14 -15.51 4.23
N GLN A 66 -13.28 -14.81 3.48
CA GLN A 66 -13.42 -13.39 3.18
C GLN A 66 -13.43 -13.19 1.67
N ARG A 67 -14.29 -12.29 1.20
CA ARG A 67 -14.37 -11.88 -0.20
C ARG A 67 -14.41 -10.36 -0.29
N LEU A 68 -13.57 -9.78 -1.14
CA LEU A 68 -13.61 -8.37 -1.49
C LEU A 68 -14.05 -8.21 -2.93
N GLN A 69 -14.86 -7.21 -3.21
CA GLN A 69 -15.19 -6.78 -4.56
C GLN A 69 -14.78 -5.32 -4.68
N LEU A 70 -13.76 -5.04 -5.48
CA LEU A 70 -13.10 -3.74 -5.56
C LEU A 70 -13.24 -3.13 -6.95
N GLN A 71 -13.43 -1.82 -6.98
CA GLN A 71 -13.30 -0.96 -8.13
C GLN A 71 -12.20 0.04 -7.81
N VAL A 72 -11.11 0.00 -8.58
CA VAL A 72 -9.90 0.79 -8.35
C VAL A 72 -9.71 1.78 -9.49
N GLY A 73 -9.63 3.07 -9.16
CA GLY A 73 -9.33 4.14 -10.10
C GLY A 73 -7.85 4.19 -10.46
N ALA A 74 -7.53 4.81 -11.60
CA ALA A 74 -6.15 5.04 -12.02
C ALA A 74 -5.37 5.97 -11.07
N ASP A 75 -6.09 6.72 -10.24
CA ASP A 75 -5.51 7.55 -9.18
C ASP A 75 -5.28 6.77 -7.86
N GLY A 76 -5.74 5.52 -7.77
CA GLY A 76 -5.64 4.69 -6.57
C GLY A 76 -6.86 4.75 -5.65
N ARG A 77 -7.91 5.54 -5.97
CA ARG A 77 -9.17 5.52 -5.19
C ARG A 77 -9.83 4.15 -5.30
N VAL A 78 -10.34 3.66 -4.18
CA VAL A 78 -11.03 2.38 -4.10
C VAL A 78 -12.48 2.58 -3.65
N ARG A 79 -13.39 1.90 -4.33
CA ARG A 79 -14.77 1.66 -3.88
C ARG A 79 -15.03 0.16 -3.92
N GLY A 80 -15.79 -0.37 -2.98
CA GLY A 80 -16.06 -1.80 -2.98
C GLY A 80 -16.96 -2.27 -1.88
N GLN A 81 -16.96 -3.57 -1.69
CA GLN A 81 -17.65 -4.25 -0.60
C GLN A 81 -16.86 -5.46 -0.12
N ARG A 82 -16.96 -5.74 1.18
CA ARG A 82 -16.48 -6.97 1.80
C ARG A 82 -17.65 -7.83 2.20
N ASP A 83 -17.62 -9.07 1.75
CA ASP A 83 -18.48 -10.15 2.16
C ASP A 83 -17.63 -11.08 3.04
N TRP A 84 -18.13 -11.41 4.23
CA TRP A 84 -17.45 -12.31 5.13
C TRP A 84 -18.41 -13.37 5.67
N ALA A 85 -17.85 -14.55 5.95
CA ALA A 85 -18.56 -15.63 6.61
C ALA A 85 -17.62 -16.33 7.61
N ALA A 86 -18.09 -16.49 8.85
CA ALA A 86 -17.46 -17.33 9.86
C ALA A 86 -17.67 -18.82 9.52
N VAL A 87 -16.60 -19.62 9.58
CA VAL A 87 -16.67 -21.05 9.21
C VAL A 87 -17.13 -21.93 10.39
N ILE A 88 -17.08 -21.43 11.63
CA ILE A 88 -17.54 -22.16 12.83
C ILE A 88 -18.76 -21.47 13.43
N THR A 89 -19.85 -22.20 13.60
CA THR A 89 -21.04 -21.79 14.37
C THR A 89 -21.04 -22.53 15.72
N GLY A 90 -20.44 -21.95 16.75
CA GLY A 90 -20.33 -22.56 18.08
C GLY A 90 -19.74 -21.58 19.12
N PRO A 91 -19.64 -21.98 20.40
CA PRO A 91 -18.97 -21.17 21.42
C PRO A 91 -17.53 -20.82 20.99
N GLY A 92 -17.20 -19.53 20.88
CA GLY A 92 -15.90 -19.05 20.38
C GLY A 92 -15.84 -18.74 18.88
N ALA A 93 -16.98 -18.74 18.17
CA ALA A 93 -17.06 -18.33 16.78
C ALA A 93 -16.83 -16.81 16.57
N VAL A 94 -16.35 -16.44 15.37
CA VAL A 94 -16.24 -15.04 14.92
C VAL A 94 -17.64 -14.45 14.80
N GLN A 95 -18.00 -13.58 15.74
CA GLN A 95 -19.15 -12.70 15.61
C GLN A 95 -18.65 -11.34 15.11
N GLY A 96 -18.76 -11.11 13.81
CA GLY A 96 -18.82 -9.73 13.34
C GLY A 96 -20.18 -9.12 13.70
N ARG A 97 -20.41 -7.88 13.29
CA ARG A 97 -21.71 -7.23 13.48
C ARG A 97 -22.38 -7.00 12.14
N ASP A 98 -23.70 -7.15 12.08
CA ASP A 98 -24.50 -6.68 10.96
C ASP A 98 -24.61 -5.14 10.96
N ARG A 99 -25.24 -4.60 9.93
CA ARG A 99 -25.52 -3.15 9.80
C ARG A 99 -26.39 -2.58 10.92
N GLN A 100 -27.08 -3.44 11.67
CA GLN A 100 -27.89 -3.10 12.84
C GLN A 100 -27.08 -3.21 14.15
N GLY A 101 -25.79 -3.53 14.08
CA GLY A 101 -24.88 -3.69 15.21
C GLY A 101 -25.09 -4.99 15.98
N GLN A 102 -25.88 -5.94 15.47
CA GLN A 102 -26.16 -7.24 16.08
C GLN A 102 -25.08 -8.26 15.73
N ALA A 103 -24.85 -9.23 16.60
CA ALA A 103 -23.91 -10.32 16.31
C ALA A 103 -24.37 -11.12 15.08
N ALA A 104 -23.50 -11.21 14.08
CA ALA A 104 -23.73 -11.95 12.84
C ALA A 104 -22.59 -12.94 12.56
N TYR A 105 -22.86 -13.93 11.72
CA TYR A 105 -21.87 -14.90 11.23
C TYR A 105 -21.57 -14.74 9.74
N THR A 106 -22.33 -13.88 9.07
CA THR A 106 -22.06 -13.39 7.74
C THR A 106 -22.63 -11.99 7.61
N ASP A 107 -21.93 -11.12 6.90
CA ASP A 107 -22.47 -9.80 6.54
C ASP A 107 -21.73 -9.25 5.30
N MET A 108 -22.31 -8.20 4.72
CA MET A 108 -21.76 -7.45 3.60
C MET A 108 -21.61 -5.97 3.94
N GLN A 109 -20.37 -5.50 3.98
CA GLN A 109 -20.02 -4.13 4.36
C GLN A 109 -19.50 -3.32 3.16
N PRO A 110 -20.10 -2.16 2.84
CA PRO A 110 -19.54 -1.23 1.87
C PRO A 110 -18.23 -0.61 2.35
N MET A 111 -17.29 -0.46 1.42
CA MET A 111 -15.94 0.02 1.67
C MET A 111 -15.53 1.13 0.71
N ILE A 112 -14.75 2.07 1.25
CA ILE A 112 -14.01 3.06 0.48
C ILE A 112 -12.54 3.00 0.88
N GLY A 113 -11.65 3.47 0.01
CA GLY A 113 -10.24 3.50 0.38
C GLY A 113 -9.32 4.04 -0.69
N TRP A 114 -8.05 3.71 -0.53
CA TRP A 114 -6.95 4.19 -1.32
C TRP A 114 -5.82 3.15 -1.39
N ILE A 115 -5.25 2.99 -2.58
CA ILE A 115 -4.00 2.27 -2.80
C ILE A 115 -2.96 3.31 -3.20
N GLU A 116 -1.94 3.48 -2.35
CA GLU A 116 -0.88 4.45 -2.61
C GLU A 116 0.06 3.94 -3.71
N PRO A 117 0.10 4.57 -4.89
CA PRO A 117 0.81 4.02 -6.06
C PRO A 117 2.33 3.92 -5.86
N ARG A 118 2.89 4.74 -4.96
CA ARG A 118 4.33 4.79 -4.68
C ARG A 118 4.77 3.74 -3.67
N SER A 119 4.02 3.55 -2.60
CA SER A 119 4.38 2.65 -1.50
C SER A 119 3.71 1.28 -1.59
N CYS A 120 2.70 1.12 -2.46
CA CYS A 120 1.79 -0.03 -2.45
C CYS A 120 1.03 -0.24 -1.14
N ARG A 121 0.97 0.79 -0.29
CA ARG A 121 0.16 0.75 0.92
C ARG A 121 -1.32 0.78 0.55
N VAL A 122 -2.08 -0.11 1.17
CA VAL A 122 -3.53 -0.21 1.00
C VAL A 122 -4.20 0.26 2.28
N LEU A 123 -5.15 1.17 2.16
CA LEU A 123 -6.00 1.61 3.25
C LEU A 123 -7.45 1.59 2.79
N LEU A 124 -8.28 0.81 3.46
CA LEU A 124 -9.71 0.75 3.23
C LEU A 124 -10.45 0.94 4.56
N VAL A 125 -11.62 1.53 4.49
CA VAL A 125 -12.46 1.86 5.64
C VAL A 125 -13.88 1.37 5.37
N GLU A 126 -14.45 0.72 6.38
CA GLU A 126 -15.85 0.32 6.40
C GLU A 126 -16.71 1.52 6.82
N THR A 127 -17.69 1.86 6.00
CA THR A 127 -18.38 3.17 6.06
C THR A 127 -19.36 3.36 7.22
N GLU A 128 -19.73 2.30 7.94
CA GLU A 128 -20.79 2.32 8.96
C GLU A 128 -20.29 1.78 10.33
N ASP A 129 -19.07 2.13 10.74
CA ASP A 129 -18.47 1.87 12.08
C ASP A 129 -17.89 0.48 12.40
N ALA A 130 -17.59 -0.39 11.42
CA ALA A 130 -17.22 -1.78 11.75
C ALA A 130 -15.71 -2.12 11.74
N GLY A 131 -14.84 -1.36 11.06
CA GLY A 131 -13.42 -1.72 11.02
C GLY A 131 -12.52 -0.95 10.05
N ARG A 132 -11.22 -0.96 10.36
CA ARG A 132 -10.15 -0.48 9.48
C ARG A 132 -9.51 -1.67 8.81
N VAL A 133 -9.34 -1.59 7.49
CA VAL A 133 -8.55 -2.56 6.72
C VAL A 133 -7.31 -1.88 6.20
N SER A 134 -6.14 -2.38 6.55
CA SER A 134 -4.88 -1.80 6.10
C SER A 134 -3.87 -2.87 5.79
N GLY A 135 -2.99 -2.61 4.83
CA GLY A 135 -1.95 -3.56 4.50
C GLY A 135 -1.18 -3.16 3.27
N TRP A 136 -0.78 -4.15 2.49
CA TRP A 136 0.14 -3.97 1.38
C TRP A 136 -0.32 -4.74 0.16
N LEU A 137 -0.14 -4.11 -1.01
CA LEU A 137 -0.14 -4.84 -2.26
C LEU A 137 1.26 -5.44 -2.47
N ARG A 138 1.30 -6.75 -2.65
CA ARG A 138 2.49 -7.54 -2.96
C ARG A 138 2.38 -8.10 -4.38
N ARG A 139 3.53 -8.54 -4.91
CA ARG A 139 3.58 -9.35 -6.13
C ARG A 139 4.36 -10.62 -5.84
N GLN A 140 3.74 -11.77 -6.12
CA GLN A 140 4.39 -13.08 -6.02
C GLN A 140 4.42 -13.70 -7.41
N GLY A 141 5.61 -13.82 -8.00
CA GLY A 141 5.74 -14.33 -9.37
C GLY A 141 5.00 -13.49 -10.43
N GLY A 142 4.89 -12.17 -10.23
CA GLY A 142 4.15 -11.26 -11.12
C GLY A 142 2.64 -11.20 -10.90
N VAL A 143 2.09 -12.06 -10.04
CA VAL A 143 0.66 -12.06 -9.68
C VAL A 143 0.43 -11.12 -8.50
N PRO A 144 -0.55 -10.20 -8.56
CA PRO A 144 -0.85 -9.31 -7.45
C PRO A 144 -1.51 -10.06 -6.29
N LEU A 145 -1.11 -9.72 -5.06
CA LEU A 145 -1.60 -10.27 -3.81
C LEU A 145 -1.89 -9.12 -2.84
N LEU A 146 -3.08 -9.10 -2.23
CA LEU A 146 -3.40 -8.12 -1.20
C LEU A 146 -3.21 -8.77 0.18
N GLU A 147 -2.19 -8.33 0.90
CA GLU A 147 -1.92 -8.73 2.29
C GLU A 147 -2.59 -7.69 3.20
N LEU A 148 -3.69 -8.05 3.85
CA LEU A 148 -4.54 -7.11 4.58
C LEU A 148 -4.71 -7.53 6.04
N GLU A 149 -4.48 -6.58 6.95
CA GLU A 149 -4.91 -6.61 8.33
C GLU A 149 -6.30 -5.95 8.43
N ILE A 150 -7.29 -6.72 8.86
CA ILE A 150 -8.65 -6.25 9.12
C ILE A 150 -8.80 -6.14 10.62
N SER A 151 -8.97 -4.92 11.12
CA SER A 151 -9.18 -4.62 12.54
C SER A 151 -10.57 -4.06 12.74
N GLN A 152 -11.43 -4.83 13.40
CA GLN A 152 -12.78 -4.40 13.77
C GLN A 152 -12.80 -3.98 15.24
N SER A 153 -13.21 -2.75 15.54
CA SER A 153 -13.29 -2.23 16.90
C SER A 153 -14.67 -2.48 17.54
N GLY A 154 -14.71 -2.88 18.81
CA GLY A 154 -15.95 -3.11 19.58
C GLY A 154 -15.77 -4.10 20.74
N ARG A 155 -16.83 -4.41 21.50
CA ARG A 155 -16.81 -5.54 22.44
C ARG A 155 -16.76 -6.84 21.63
N GLY A 156 -15.57 -7.40 21.47
CA GLY A 156 -15.30 -8.54 20.57
C GLY A 156 -14.41 -8.19 19.37
N ALA A 157 -13.45 -7.28 19.56
CA ALA A 157 -12.54 -6.86 18.50
C ALA A 157 -11.91 -8.05 17.77
N VAL A 158 -12.00 -8.05 16.44
CA VAL A 158 -11.47 -9.11 15.58
C VAL A 158 -10.30 -8.53 14.80
N VAL A 159 -9.15 -9.19 14.90
CA VAL A 159 -8.02 -8.96 13.99
C VAL A 159 -7.90 -10.18 13.08
N VAL A 160 -7.94 -9.93 11.78
CA VAL A 160 -7.76 -10.94 10.75
C VAL A 160 -6.57 -10.52 9.89
N MET A 161 -5.60 -11.42 9.73
CA MET A 161 -4.60 -11.29 8.67
C MET A 161 -5.04 -12.18 7.51
N ALA A 162 -5.13 -11.61 6.32
CA ALA A 162 -5.66 -12.29 5.16
C ALA A 162 -4.84 -11.98 3.90
N GLU A 163 -4.41 -13.04 3.22
CA GLU A 163 -3.79 -12.96 1.91
C GLU A 163 -4.86 -13.17 0.83
N PHE A 164 -5.31 -12.08 0.23
CA PHE A 164 -6.33 -12.09 -0.79
C PHE A 164 -5.73 -12.31 -2.17
N ARG A 165 -6.29 -13.28 -2.89
CA ARG A 165 -5.97 -13.57 -4.29
C ARG A 165 -7.12 -13.15 -5.18
N GLN A 166 -6.81 -12.53 -6.30
CA GLN A 166 -7.81 -12.13 -7.28
C GLN A 166 -8.40 -13.38 -7.93
N LEU A 167 -9.73 -13.48 -7.96
CA LEU A 167 -10.43 -14.51 -8.69
C LEU A 167 -10.47 -14.12 -10.17
N PRO A 168 -10.31 -15.10 -11.08
CA PRO A 168 -10.49 -14.84 -12.50
C PRO A 168 -11.90 -14.28 -12.74
N ALA A 169 -12.00 -13.27 -13.60
CA ALA A 169 -13.29 -12.75 -14.01
C ALA A 169 -14.12 -13.92 -14.56
N SER A 170 -15.29 -14.17 -13.94
CA SER A 170 -16.16 -15.23 -14.41
C SER A 170 -16.53 -14.95 -15.86
N PRO A 171 -16.34 -15.89 -16.80
CA PRO A 171 -16.69 -15.65 -18.19
C PRO A 171 -18.18 -15.32 -18.24
N ARG A 172 -18.51 -14.17 -18.82
CA ARG A 172 -19.91 -13.77 -19.05
C ARG A 172 -20.58 -14.92 -19.78
N ALA A 173 -21.58 -15.54 -19.17
CA ALA A 173 -22.39 -16.55 -19.85
C ALA A 173 -22.87 -15.94 -21.17
N PRO A 174 -22.73 -16.65 -22.30
CA PRO A 174 -23.21 -16.13 -23.58
C PRO A 174 -24.71 -15.86 -23.43
N GLY A 175 -25.07 -14.58 -23.52
CA GLY A 175 -26.47 -14.16 -23.49
C GLY A 175 -27.20 -14.90 -24.61
N LYS A 176 -28.21 -15.69 -24.25
CA LYS A 176 -29.14 -16.25 -25.23
C LYS A 176 -29.79 -15.07 -25.93
N ARG A 177 -29.45 -14.87 -27.21
CA ARG A 177 -30.22 -14.04 -28.13
C ARG A 177 -31.49 -14.78 -28.52
#